data_AF-A0A6N7IWX9-F1
#
_entry.id   AF-A0A6N7IWX9-F1
#
_cell.length_a   1.000
_cell.length_b   1.000
_cell.length_c   1.000
_cell.angle_alpha   90.00
_cell.angle_beta   90.00
_cell.angle_gamma   90.00
#
_symmetry.space_group_name_H-M   'P 1'
#
loop_
_entity.id
_entity.type
_entity.pdbx_description
1 polymer ?
#
loop_
_entity_poly.entity_id
_entity_poly.type
_entity_poly.pdbx_seq_one_letter_code
_entity_poly.pdbx_strand_id
1 'polypeptide(L)'
;MKTKELVIMSLLAAMGAVLHTIFPPIFFGMKPDMMLVMMFLSIILFPKVQHVVVIALVTGVISALTTGFPGGQIPNMIDKPVTAFIFLALFLSCLKIKNKVVLTAVLTAIGTIVSGVIFLSAALLITGLPAALPALL
;
A
#
# COMPACT_ATOMS: atom_id res chain seq x y z
N MET A 1 -17.51 -12.24 6.06
CA MET A 1 -16.07 -12.56 6.27
C MET A 1 -15.94 -13.65 7.32
N LYS A 2 -15.03 -14.62 7.16
CA LYS A 2 -14.75 -15.59 8.23
C LYS A 2 -13.80 -14.98 9.26
N THR A 3 -13.99 -15.27 10.54
CA THR A 3 -13.14 -14.77 11.63
C THR A 3 -11.67 -15.13 11.43
N LYS A 4 -11.38 -16.35 10.96
CA LYS A 4 -10.01 -16.79 10.63
C LYS A 4 -9.34 -15.90 9.56
N GLU A 5 -10.07 -15.48 8.54
CA GLU A 5 -9.55 -14.59 7.48
C GLU A 5 -9.23 -13.21 8.05
N LEU A 6 -10.12 -12.67 8.92
CA LEU A 6 -9.90 -11.41 9.62
C LEU A 6 -8.65 -11.45 10.51
N VAL A 7 -8.46 -12.52 11.27
CA VAL A 7 -7.28 -12.69 12.12
C VAL A 7 -6.01 -12.67 11.28
N ILE A 8 -5.96 -13.42 10.18
CA ILE A 8 -4.76 -13.44 9.30
C ILE A 8 -4.48 -12.05 8.72
N MET A 9 -5.50 -11.33 8.26
CA MET A 9 -5.32 -9.96 7.74
C MET A 9 -4.84 -8.98 8.82
N SER A 10 -5.33 -9.09 10.06
CA SER A 10 -4.83 -8.26 11.16
C SER A 10 -3.37 -8.53 11.49
N LEU A 11 -2.94 -9.80 11.44
CA LEU A 11 -1.54 -10.16 11.61
C LEU A 11 -0.67 -9.59 10.48
N LEU A 12 -1.13 -9.67 9.23
CA LEU A 12 -0.42 -9.08 8.09
C LEU A 12 -0.31 -7.55 8.20
N ALA A 13 -1.38 -6.87 8.60
CA ALA A 13 -1.35 -5.42 8.85
C ALA A 13 -0.36 -5.03 9.95
N ALA A 14 -0.35 -5.77 11.06
CA ALA A 14 0.59 -5.57 12.16
C ALA A 14 2.04 -5.84 11.72
N MET A 15 2.29 -6.91 10.96
CA MET A 15 3.59 -7.19 10.38
C MET A 15 4.05 -6.07 9.45
N GLY A 16 3.15 -5.52 8.63
CA GLY A 16 3.44 -4.38 7.77
C GLY A 16 3.90 -3.16 8.56
N ALA A 17 3.21 -2.85 9.67
CA ALA A 17 3.58 -1.76 10.55
C ALA A 17 4.96 -1.96 11.20
N VAL A 18 5.24 -3.17 11.72
CA VAL A 18 6.54 -3.50 12.32
C VAL A 18 7.67 -3.44 11.29
N LEU A 19 7.45 -3.95 10.08
CA LEU A 19 8.45 -3.87 9.02
C LEU A 19 8.70 -2.42 8.59
N HIS A 20 7.65 -1.59 8.55
CA HIS A 20 7.75 -0.17 8.20
C HIS A 20 8.55 0.64 9.25
N THR A 21 8.46 0.28 10.54
CA THR A 21 9.24 0.97 11.58
C THR A 21 10.72 0.63 11.53
N ILE A 22 11.05 -0.63 11.21
CA ILE A 22 12.44 -1.13 11.18
C ILE A 22 13.15 -0.74 9.88
N PHE A 23 12.44 -0.59 8.77
CA PHE A 23 13.07 -0.28 7.47
C PHE A 23 13.71 1.11 7.46
N PRO A 24 15.00 1.22 7.09
CA PRO A 24 15.67 2.51 6.99
C PRO A 24 15.17 3.29 5.76
N PRO A 25 15.29 4.63 5.76
CA PRO A 25 15.07 5.43 4.56
C PRO A 25 16.16 5.11 3.53
N ILE A 26 15.78 4.72 2.32
CA ILE A 26 16.74 4.30 1.26
C ILE A 26 16.78 5.32 0.13
N PHE A 27 15.63 5.86 -0.29
CA PHE A 27 15.52 6.75 -1.45
C PHE A 27 15.31 8.20 -1.02
N PHE A 28 16.39 8.99 -0.94
CA PHE A 28 16.31 10.44 -0.66
C PHE A 28 15.50 10.79 0.61
N GLY A 29 15.60 9.96 1.65
CA GLY A 29 14.83 10.11 2.89
C GLY A 29 13.43 9.48 2.86
N MET A 30 12.98 8.96 1.72
CA MET A 30 11.76 8.15 1.61
C MET A 30 12.04 6.68 1.93
N LYS A 31 11.16 6.11 2.75
CA LYS A 31 11.17 4.69 3.12
C LYS A 31 10.32 3.89 2.12
N PRO A 32 10.77 2.70 1.69
CA PRO A 32 9.90 1.77 0.99
C PRO A 32 8.66 1.44 1.83
N ASP A 33 7.49 1.42 1.21
CA ASP A 33 6.23 1.18 1.91
C ASP A 33 5.99 -0.32 2.14
N MET A 34 6.52 -0.82 3.26
CA MET A 34 6.33 -2.21 3.68
C MET A 34 4.88 -2.54 4.08
N MET A 35 4.07 -1.53 4.40
CA MET A 35 2.64 -1.72 4.71
C MET A 35 1.86 -2.08 3.45
N LEU A 36 2.19 -1.43 2.33
CA LEU A 36 1.60 -1.71 1.02
C LEU A 36 1.85 -3.16 0.58
N VAL A 37 3.05 -3.68 0.81
CA VAL A 37 3.40 -5.08 0.48
C VAL A 37 2.52 -6.07 1.23
N MET A 38 2.32 -5.87 2.54
CA MET A 38 1.48 -6.75 3.35
C MET A 38 -0.02 -6.60 3.03
N MET A 39 -0.45 -5.41 2.62
CA MET A 39 -1.79 -5.18 2.09
C MET A 39 -2.02 -5.97 0.79
N PHE A 40 -1.09 -5.91 -0.16
CA PHE A 40 -1.18 -6.69 -1.40
C PHE A 40 -1.19 -8.20 -1.13
N LEU A 41 -0.36 -8.67 -0.22
CA LEU A 41 -0.36 -10.08 0.19
C LEU A 41 -1.73 -10.50 0.76
N SER A 42 -2.34 -9.66 1.59
CA SER A 42 -3.68 -9.89 2.15
C SER A 42 -4.74 -9.97 1.04
N ILE A 43 -4.67 -9.08 0.05
CA ILE A 43 -5.59 -9.06 -1.10
C ILE A 43 -5.43 -10.32 -1.96
N ILE A 44 -4.20 -10.77 -2.20
CA ILE A 44 -3.93 -12.01 -2.96
C ILE A 44 -4.47 -13.23 -2.22
N LEU A 45 -4.30 -13.29 -0.90
CA LEU A 45 -4.73 -14.41 -0.07
C LEU A 45 -6.26 -14.46 0.05
N PHE A 46 -6.91 -13.30 0.14
CA PHE A 46 -8.36 -13.17 0.29
C PHE A 46 -8.94 -12.13 -0.71
N PRO A 47 -9.04 -12.46 -2.01
CA PRO A 47 -9.45 -11.53 -3.06
C PRO A 47 -10.96 -11.32 -3.09
N LYS A 48 -11.53 -10.76 -2.01
CA LYS A 48 -12.94 -10.36 -1.93
C LYS A 48 -13.03 -8.89 -1.53
N VAL A 49 -13.97 -8.17 -2.13
CA VAL A 49 -14.21 -6.74 -1.90
C VAL A 49 -14.30 -6.40 -0.40
N GLN A 50 -15.02 -7.20 0.39
CA GLN A 50 -15.15 -7.01 1.84
C GLN A 50 -13.79 -7.03 2.58
N HIS A 51 -12.88 -7.93 2.18
CA HIS A 51 -11.53 -8.01 2.75
C HIS A 51 -10.67 -6.82 2.33
N VAL A 52 -10.74 -6.45 1.06
CA VAL A 52 -9.99 -5.32 0.50
C VAL A 52 -10.35 -4.00 1.18
N VAL A 53 -11.65 -3.74 1.40
CA VAL A 53 -12.09 -2.53 2.11
C VAL A 53 -11.48 -2.45 3.50
N VAL A 54 -11.56 -3.54 4.27
CA VAL A 54 -11.06 -3.57 5.66
C VAL A 54 -9.55 -3.39 5.69
N ILE A 55 -8.79 -4.17 4.91
CA ILE A 55 -7.33 -4.08 4.95
C ILE A 55 -6.83 -2.73 4.41
N ALA A 56 -7.49 -2.14 3.40
CA ALA A 56 -7.09 -0.86 2.84
C ALA A 56 -7.34 0.30 3.80
N LEU A 57 -8.47 0.30 4.52
CA LEU A 57 -8.76 1.30 5.53
C LEU A 57 -7.80 1.19 6.72
N VAL A 58 -7.59 -0.01 7.25
CA VAL A 58 -6.66 -0.24 8.36
C VAL A 58 -5.24 0.17 7.96
N THR A 59 -4.79 -0.24 6.76
CA THR A 59 -3.46 0.12 6.27
C THR A 59 -3.34 1.62 6.02
N GLY A 60 -4.37 2.27 5.48
CA GLY A 60 -4.41 3.73 5.28
C GLY A 60 -4.31 4.49 6.60
N VAL A 61 -5.06 4.08 7.62
CA VAL A 61 -5.01 4.67 8.96
C VAL A 61 -3.63 4.51 9.56
N ILE A 62 -3.08 3.29 9.60
CA ILE A 62 -1.78 3.06 10.23
C ILE A 62 -0.69 3.80 9.45
N SER A 63 -0.69 3.75 8.11
CA SER A 63 0.29 4.47 7.29
C SER A 63 0.20 5.99 7.49
N ALA A 64 -1.00 6.55 7.61
CA ALA A 64 -1.18 7.97 7.93
C ALA A 64 -0.63 8.32 9.32
N LEU A 65 -0.78 7.44 10.31
CA LEU A 65 -0.25 7.65 11.67
C LEU A 65 1.27 7.50 11.74
N THR A 66 1.86 6.63 10.93
CA THR A 66 3.30 6.32 10.98
C THR A 66 4.12 7.05 9.91
N THR A 67 3.48 7.82 9.03
CA THR A 67 4.18 8.49 7.93
C THR A 67 5.17 9.54 8.45
N GLY A 68 6.41 9.46 7.96
CA GLY A 68 7.41 10.51 8.15
C GLY A 68 7.34 11.60 7.08
N PHE A 69 6.46 11.47 6.09
CA PHE A 69 6.33 12.45 5.00
C PHE A 69 5.53 13.67 5.47
N PRO A 70 6.03 14.91 5.29
CA PRO A 70 5.32 16.12 5.72
C PRO A 70 3.94 16.21 5.06
N GLY A 71 2.89 16.26 5.87
CA GLY A 71 1.51 16.28 5.38
C GLY A 71 1.05 14.97 4.71
N GLY A 72 1.79 13.87 4.85
CA GLY A 72 1.48 12.57 4.24
C GLY A 72 0.25 11.84 4.80
N GLN A 73 -0.41 12.39 5.83
CA GLN A 73 -1.57 11.78 6.48
C GLN A 73 -2.76 11.67 5.52
N ILE A 74 -3.14 12.76 4.86
CA ILE A 74 -4.27 12.79 3.92
C ILE A 74 -3.94 11.98 2.65
N PRO A 75 -2.77 12.13 2.02
CA PRO A 75 -2.38 11.32 0.87
C PRO A 75 -2.40 9.81 1.17
N ASN A 76 -1.92 9.35 2.33
CA ASN A 76 -1.97 7.94 2.71
C ASN A 76 -3.40 7.42 2.90
N MET A 77 -4.28 8.23 3.49
CA MET A 77 -5.68 7.84 3.69
C MET A 77 -6.43 7.67 2.35
N ILE A 78 -6.05 8.41 1.32
CA ILE A 78 -6.65 8.32 -0.02
C ILE A 78 -5.98 7.22 -0.86
N ASP A 79 -4.65 7.18 -0.85
CA ASP A 79 -3.86 6.23 -1.65
C ASP A 79 -4.21 4.78 -1.33
N LYS A 80 -4.19 4.37 -0.06
CA LYS A 80 -4.35 2.93 0.26
C LYS A 80 -5.68 2.34 -0.19
N PRO A 81 -6.84 2.98 0.03
CA PRO A 81 -8.11 2.53 -0.56
C PRO A 81 -8.06 2.45 -2.08
N VAL A 82 -7.65 3.52 -2.76
CA VAL A 82 -7.65 3.59 -4.23
C VAL A 82 -6.73 2.52 -4.83
N THR A 83 -5.51 2.43 -4.33
CA THR A 83 -4.50 1.46 -4.76
C THR A 83 -4.95 0.03 -4.47
N ALA A 84 -5.56 -0.25 -3.33
CA ALA A 84 -6.03 -1.60 -3.00
C ALA A 84 -7.11 -2.09 -3.98
N PHE A 85 -8.02 -1.21 -4.40
CA PHE A 85 -9.03 -1.54 -5.40
C PHE A 85 -8.45 -1.72 -6.80
N ILE A 86 -7.52 -0.85 -7.22
CA ILE A 86 -6.82 -1.01 -8.50
C ILE A 86 -6.04 -2.33 -8.50
N PHE A 87 -5.34 -2.64 -7.42
CA PHE A 87 -4.58 -3.87 -7.28
C PHE A 87 -5.48 -5.11 -7.31
N LEU A 88 -6.64 -5.07 -6.66
CA LEU A 88 -7.64 -6.15 -6.74
C LEU A 88 -8.10 -6.35 -8.19
N ALA A 89 -8.41 -5.28 -8.92
CA ALA A 89 -8.85 -5.36 -10.31
C ALA A 89 -7.76 -5.95 -11.22
N LEU A 90 -6.51 -5.52 -11.05
CA LEU A 90 -5.35 -6.06 -11.75
C LEU A 90 -5.15 -7.55 -11.42
N PHE A 91 -5.24 -7.92 -10.15
CA PHE A 91 -5.09 -9.31 -9.70
C PHE A 91 -6.14 -10.22 -10.32
N LEU A 92 -7.42 -9.82 -10.27
CA LEU A 92 -8.53 -10.59 -10.85
C LEU A 92 -8.38 -10.78 -12.36
N SER A 93 -7.87 -9.77 -13.06
CA SER A 93 -7.63 -9.81 -14.51
C SER A 93 -6.51 -10.80 -14.90
N CYS A 94 -5.56 -11.04 -14.00
CA CYS A 94 -4.39 -11.88 -14.24
C CYS A 94 -4.51 -13.32 -13.70
N LEU A 95 -5.66 -13.73 -13.16
CA LEU A 95 -5.86 -15.07 -12.57
C LEU A 95 -5.58 -16.25 -13.51
N LYS A 96 -5.61 -16.03 -14.84
CA LYS A 96 -5.37 -17.07 -15.85
C LYS A 96 -3.89 -17.44 -16.03
N ILE A 97 -2.97 -16.68 -15.43
CA ILE A 97 -1.52 -16.90 -15.57
C ILE A 97 -1.09 -18.05 -14.65
N LYS A 98 -0.41 -19.06 -15.22
CA LYS A 98 -0.03 -20.29 -14.49
C LYS A 98 1.09 -20.06 -13.47
N ASN A 99 2.02 -19.16 -13.75
CA ASN A 99 3.15 -18.89 -12.85
C ASN A 99 2.76 -17.86 -11.78
N LYS A 100 2.25 -18.37 -10.66
CA LYS A 100 1.75 -17.53 -9.55
C LYS A 100 2.84 -16.68 -8.89
N VAL A 101 4.08 -17.19 -8.79
CA VAL A 101 5.19 -16.46 -8.14
C VAL A 101 5.59 -15.25 -8.97
N VAL A 102 5.84 -15.45 -10.27
CA VAL A 102 6.20 -14.36 -11.19
C VAL A 102 5.05 -13.37 -11.31
N LEU A 103 3.81 -13.86 -11.39
CA LEU A 103 2.62 -13.00 -11.39
C LEU A 103 2.60 -12.09 -10.16
N THR A 104 2.71 -12.66 -8.95
CA THR A 104 2.67 -11.88 -7.72
C THR A 104 3.77 -10.83 -7.68
N ALA A 105 5.01 -11.19 -8.02
CA ALA A 105 6.13 -10.25 -8.01
C ALA A 105 5.90 -9.07 -8.97
N VAL A 106 5.53 -9.35 -10.22
CA VAL A 106 5.24 -8.33 -11.24
C VAL A 106 4.07 -7.45 -10.82
N LEU A 107 3.00 -8.06 -10.32
CA LEU A 107 1.81 -7.33 -9.89
C LEU A 107 2.13 -6.41 -8.72
N THR A 108 2.91 -6.86 -7.74
CA THR A 108 3.35 -6.03 -6.61
C THR A 108 4.24 -4.88 -7.05
N ALA A 109 5.14 -5.09 -8.03
CA ALA A 109 5.96 -4.01 -8.57
C ALA A 109 5.09 -2.95 -9.26
N ILE A 110 4.18 -3.36 -10.13
CA ILE A 110 3.22 -2.46 -10.80
C ILE A 110 2.34 -1.74 -9.78
N GLY A 111 1.79 -2.47 -8.81
CA GLY A 111 0.96 -1.91 -7.75
C GLY A 111 1.69 -0.87 -6.90
N THR A 112 2.99 -1.07 -6.67
CA THR A 112 3.82 -0.10 -5.93
C THR A 112 4.05 1.17 -6.72
N ILE A 113 4.30 1.07 -8.03
CA ILE A 113 4.42 2.24 -8.92
C ILE A 113 3.10 3.01 -8.94
N VAL A 114 1.97 2.31 -9.13
CA VAL A 114 0.64 2.91 -9.14
C VAL A 114 0.36 3.64 -7.83
N SER A 115 0.64 3.01 -6.68
CA SER A 115 0.50 3.62 -5.37
C SER A 115 1.37 4.87 -5.21
N GLY A 116 2.63 4.82 -5.64
CA GLY A 116 3.54 5.96 -5.57
C GLY A 116 3.03 7.15 -6.39
N VAL A 117 2.49 6.90 -7.59
CA VAL A 117 1.90 7.94 -8.43
C VAL A 117 0.65 8.55 -7.76
N ILE A 118 -0.22 7.72 -7.19
CA ILE A 118 -1.44 8.19 -6.51
C ILE A 118 -1.07 8.98 -5.24
N PHE A 119 -0.12 8.49 -4.45
CA PHE A 119 0.35 9.16 -3.24
C PHE A 119 0.98 10.51 -3.57
N LEU A 120 1.90 10.58 -4.53
CA LEU A 120 2.59 11.81 -4.90
C LEU A 120 1.66 12.83 -5.55
N SER A 121 0.72 12.39 -6.39
CA SER A 121 -0.30 13.28 -6.98
C SER A 121 -1.23 13.86 -5.91
N ALA A 122 -1.69 13.04 -4.96
CA ALA A 122 -2.48 13.51 -3.83
C ALA A 122 -1.69 14.46 -2.92
N ALA A 123 -0.43 14.15 -2.62
CA ALA A 123 0.46 15.02 -1.85
C ALA A 123 0.65 16.38 -2.54
N LEU A 124 0.92 16.39 -3.85
CA LEU A 124 1.12 17.62 -4.62
C LEU A 124 -0.10 18.53 -4.58
N LEU A 125 -1.31 17.98 -4.75
CA LEU A 125 -2.55 18.75 -4.77
C LEU A 125 -2.96 19.28 -3.39
N ILE A 126 -2.72 18.51 -2.33
CA ILE A 126 -3.27 18.79 -0.99
C ILE A 126 -2.31 19.58 -0.11
N THR A 127 -1.02 19.22 -0.13
CA THR A 127 -0.02 19.82 0.78
C THR A 127 0.82 20.89 0.10
N GLY A 128 0.62 21.14 -1.20
CA GLY A 128 1.29 22.22 -1.95
C GLY A 128 2.81 22.05 -2.08
N LEU A 129 3.32 20.84 -1.83
CA LEU A 129 4.71 20.40 -1.95
C LEU A 129 5.81 21.49 -1.91
N PRO A 130 6.11 22.13 -0.75
CA PRO A 130 7.25 23.04 -0.65
C PRO A 130 8.60 22.32 -0.40
N ALA A 131 8.57 21.09 0.15
CA ALA A 131 9.76 20.45 0.72
C ALA A 131 10.23 19.17 -0.01
N ALA A 132 9.40 18.53 -0.84
CA ALA A 132 9.77 17.25 -1.48
C ALA A 132 10.36 17.39 -2.89
N LEU A 133 10.20 18.56 -3.52
CA LEU A 133 10.75 18.83 -4.86
C LEU A 133 12.26 19.16 -4.86
N PRO A 134 12.82 19.91 -3.86
CA PRO A 134 14.26 20.18 -3.80
C PRO A 134 15.14 18.96 -3.47
N ALA A 135 14.54 17.84 -3.08
CA ALA A 135 15.24 16.57 -2.88
C ALA A 135 15.24 15.67 -4.14
N LEU A 136 14.53 16.10 -5.20
CA LEU A 136 14.40 15.40 -6.48
C LEU A 136 15.08 16.16 -7.65
N LEU A 137 15.60 17.37 -7.40
CA LEU A 137 16.47 18.15 -8.29
C LEU A 137 17.86 18.24 -7.66
#